data_AF-A0A954B8R4-F1
#
_entry.id   AF-A0A954B8R4-F1
#
_cell.length_a   1.000
_cell.length_b   1.000
_cell.length_c   1.000
_cell.angle_alpha   90.00
_cell.angle_beta   90.00
_cell.angle_gamma   90.00
#
_symmetry.space_group_name_H-M   'P 1'
#
loop_
_entity.id
_entity.type
_entity.pdbx_description
1 polymer ?
#
loop_
_entity_poly.entity_id
_entity_poly.type
_entity_poly.pdbx_seq_one_letter_code
_entity_poly.pdbx_strand_id
1 'polypeptide(L)'
;MANEAHKEPTMEEILASIRKIISDDAAAPASAPEPEPALQPVPEPVAAAPAPAQPKPAPAPAPVEKPMSASPAYDNASLTDESTANAAAGALGKLISKMDLGTDNTLEGLVRELLRPMIKEWLDANLASIVEQKVEAEVERISRMAR
;
A
#
# COMPACT_ATOMS: atom_id res chain seq x y z
N MET A 1 9.22 -22.98 49.59
CA MET A 1 9.18 -21.82 48.66
C MET A 1 10.25 -22.03 47.60
N ALA A 2 9.84 -22.33 46.36
CA ALA A 2 10.66 -22.15 45.15
C ALA A 2 9.72 -22.29 43.94
N ASN A 3 9.15 -21.16 43.50
CA ASN A 3 8.29 -21.02 42.34
C ASN A 3 9.18 -20.60 41.15
N GLU A 4 9.78 -21.58 40.47
CA GLU A 4 10.70 -21.40 39.33
C GLU A 4 10.09 -22.05 38.06
N ALA A 5 8.89 -21.62 37.65
CA ALA A 5 8.27 -22.19 36.43
C ALA A 5 7.28 -21.27 35.67
N HIS A 6 7.26 -19.97 35.94
CA HIS A 6 6.49 -19.02 35.13
C HIS A 6 7.31 -17.76 34.87
N LYS A 7 8.32 -17.89 34.02
CA LYS A 7 8.89 -16.74 33.34
C LYS A 7 8.04 -16.55 32.08
N GLU A 8 7.17 -15.53 32.10
CA GLU A 8 6.46 -15.14 30.89
C GLU A 8 7.50 -14.94 29.78
N PRO A 9 7.30 -15.56 28.59
CA PRO A 9 8.27 -15.46 27.51
C PRO A 9 8.50 -13.99 27.21
N THR A 10 9.76 -13.59 27.21
CA THR A 10 10.14 -12.22 26.91
C THR A 10 9.76 -11.91 25.45
N MET A 11 9.42 -10.65 25.18
CA MET A 11 9.03 -10.20 23.83
C MET A 11 10.05 -10.61 22.76
N GLU A 12 11.34 -10.63 23.11
CA GLU A 12 12.43 -11.03 22.23
C GLU A 12 12.39 -12.51 21.85
N GLU A 13 11.98 -13.39 22.77
CA GLU A 13 11.81 -14.83 22.52
C GLU A 13 10.62 -15.10 21.60
N ILE A 14 9.53 -14.34 21.77
CA ILE A 14 8.35 -14.41 20.88
C ILE A 14 8.74 -13.98 19.47
N LEU A 15 9.46 -12.86 19.32
CA LEU A 15 9.92 -12.35 18.03
C LEU A 15 10.96 -13.29 17.38
N ALA A 16 11.83 -13.91 18.17
CA ALA A 16 12.79 -14.91 17.68
C ALA A 16 12.09 -16.18 17.17
N SER A 17 11.04 -16.63 17.85
CA SER A 17 10.23 -17.79 17.44
C SER A 17 9.53 -17.54 16.09
N ILE A 18 8.93 -16.37 15.91
CA ILE A 18 8.27 -15.98 14.65
C ILE A 18 9.29 -15.86 13.50
N ARG A 19 10.44 -15.22 13.72
CA ARG A 19 11.49 -15.09 12.70
C ARG A 19 12.02 -16.46 12.23
N LYS A 20 12.12 -17.43 13.14
CA LYS A 20 12.55 -18.80 12.82
C LYS A 20 11.54 -19.52 11.93
N ILE A 21 10.24 -19.41 12.20
CA ILE A 21 9.18 -20.05 11.40
C ILE A 21 9.14 -19.46 9.98
N ILE A 22 9.23 -18.14 9.82
CA ILE A 22 9.17 -17.49 8.50
C ILE A 22 10.41 -17.80 7.64
N SER A 23 11.57 -17.97 8.27
CA SER A 23 12.81 -18.28 7.55
C SER A 23 12.85 -19.74 7.05
N ASP A 24 12.07 -20.63 7.67
CA ASP A 24 12.03 -22.07 7.35
C ASP A 24 11.02 -22.39 6.22
N ASP A 25 10.04 -21.50 5.97
CA ASP A 25 8.97 -21.69 4.97
C ASP A 25 9.34 -21.16 3.55
N ALA A 26 10.46 -20.44 3.41
CA ALA A 26 10.88 -19.88 2.13
C ALA A 26 11.83 -20.82 1.35
N ALA A 27 11.36 -22.03 0.99
CA ALA A 27 12.14 -22.94 0.14
C ALA A 27 11.30 -23.75 -0.87
N ALA A 28 11.41 -23.30 -2.14
CA ALA A 28 11.22 -23.99 -3.44
C ALA A 28 9.83 -23.95 -4.13
N PRO A 29 9.76 -24.04 -5.48
CA PRO A 29 10.62 -23.41 -6.49
C PRO A 29 9.84 -22.67 -7.60
N ALA A 30 10.59 -21.89 -8.40
CA ALA A 30 10.16 -21.11 -9.55
C ALA A 30 9.37 -21.90 -10.60
N SER A 31 8.21 -21.37 -11.00
CA SER A 31 7.56 -21.72 -12.27
C SER A 31 7.95 -20.69 -13.34
N ALA A 32 8.44 -21.22 -14.46
CA ALA A 32 8.98 -20.49 -15.60
C ALA A 32 7.94 -19.58 -16.30
N PRO A 33 8.36 -18.48 -16.96
CA PRO A 33 7.46 -17.68 -17.77
C PRO A 33 7.19 -18.39 -19.11
N GLU A 34 5.90 -18.51 -19.43
CA GLU A 34 5.36 -18.97 -20.70
C GLU A 34 5.66 -17.94 -21.82
N PRO A 35 6.03 -18.35 -23.04
CA PRO A 35 6.45 -17.42 -24.08
C PRO A 35 5.26 -16.70 -24.72
N GLU A 36 5.27 -15.36 -24.71
CA GLU A 36 4.31 -14.52 -25.44
C GLU A 36 4.45 -14.72 -26.97
N PRO A 37 3.34 -14.71 -27.74
CA PRO A 37 3.39 -14.83 -29.19
C PRO A 37 4.01 -13.58 -29.84
N ALA A 38 5.03 -13.78 -30.68
CA ALA A 38 5.65 -12.72 -31.47
C ALA A 38 4.66 -12.12 -32.48
N LEU A 39 4.35 -10.83 -32.33
CA LEU A 39 3.60 -10.04 -33.30
C LEU A 39 4.46 -9.81 -34.56
N GLN A 40 4.01 -10.33 -35.71
CA GLN A 40 4.61 -10.05 -37.01
C GLN A 40 4.27 -8.62 -37.44
N PRO A 41 5.24 -7.83 -37.97
CA PRO A 41 4.94 -6.49 -38.48
C PRO A 41 4.21 -6.58 -39.83
N VAL A 42 3.04 -5.97 -39.92
CA VAL A 42 2.27 -5.77 -41.15
C VAL A 42 3.04 -4.79 -42.05
N PRO A 43 3.18 -5.03 -43.37
CA PRO A 43 3.94 -4.13 -44.26
C PRO A 43 3.25 -2.78 -44.43
N GLU A 44 4.00 -1.70 -44.26
CA GLU A 44 3.56 -0.32 -44.49
C GLU A 44 3.26 -0.09 -46.00
N PRO A 45 2.19 0.64 -46.35
CA PRO A 45 1.86 0.94 -47.73
C PRO A 45 2.87 1.94 -48.33
N VAL A 46 3.37 1.59 -49.50
CA VAL A 46 4.33 2.33 -50.33
C VAL A 46 3.97 3.82 -50.51
N ALA A 47 4.98 4.66 -50.28
CA ALA A 47 4.94 6.11 -50.41
C ALA A 47 4.56 6.57 -51.83
N ALA A 48 3.54 7.43 -51.93
CA ALA A 48 3.34 8.27 -53.10
C ALA A 48 4.32 9.44 -53.04
N ALA A 49 5.17 9.58 -54.06
CA ALA A 49 6.15 10.66 -54.17
C ALA A 49 5.46 12.04 -54.25
N PRO A 50 5.80 13.01 -53.38
CA PRO A 50 5.29 14.37 -53.54
C PRO A 50 6.10 15.13 -54.60
N ALA A 51 5.40 15.88 -55.46
CA ALA A 51 5.99 16.80 -56.43
C ALA A 51 6.82 17.91 -55.73
N PRO A 52 7.81 18.54 -56.41
CA PRO A 52 8.74 19.46 -55.76
C PRO A 52 8.02 20.72 -55.26
N ALA A 53 7.96 20.90 -53.94
CA ALA A 53 7.50 22.14 -53.32
C ALA A 53 8.60 23.22 -53.43
N GLN A 54 8.24 24.40 -53.92
CA GLN A 54 9.12 25.58 -53.89
C GLN A 54 9.39 25.99 -52.41
N PRO A 55 10.63 26.38 -52.04
CA PRO A 55 10.95 26.68 -50.65
C PRO A 55 10.28 28.00 -50.21
N LYS A 56 9.40 27.90 -49.20
CA LYS A 56 8.85 29.04 -48.47
C LYS A 56 9.93 29.61 -47.53
N PRO A 57 10.06 30.94 -47.37
CA PRO A 57 11.04 31.53 -46.45
C PRO A 57 10.88 31.00 -45.03
N ALA A 58 12.00 30.61 -44.40
CA ALA A 58 12.02 30.05 -43.05
C ALA A 58 11.51 31.06 -41.99
N PRO A 59 10.75 30.62 -40.97
CA PRO A 59 10.38 31.48 -39.85
C PRO A 59 11.62 31.87 -39.04
N ALA A 60 11.69 33.12 -38.57
CA ALA A 60 12.72 33.56 -37.64
C ALA A 60 12.67 32.75 -36.33
N PRO A 61 13.80 32.46 -35.68
CA PRO A 61 13.82 31.68 -34.44
C PRO A 61 13.08 32.45 -33.32
N ALA A 62 12.20 31.75 -32.62
CA ALA A 62 11.52 32.26 -31.43
C ALA A 62 12.54 32.55 -30.31
N PRO A 63 12.32 33.58 -29.45
CA PRO A 63 13.16 33.81 -28.29
C PRO A 63 13.21 32.56 -27.40
N VAL A 64 14.42 32.06 -27.14
CA VAL A 64 14.64 30.96 -26.19
C VAL A 64 14.45 31.52 -24.79
N GLU A 65 13.39 31.10 -24.09
CA GLU A 65 13.25 31.40 -22.66
C GLU A 65 14.39 30.74 -21.89
N LYS A 66 15.18 31.55 -21.17
CA LYS A 66 16.19 31.01 -20.26
C LYS A 66 15.48 30.30 -19.09
N PRO A 67 15.83 29.05 -18.75
CA PRO A 67 15.34 28.44 -17.53
C PRO A 67 15.81 29.29 -16.34
N MET A 68 14.86 29.81 -15.56
CA MET A 68 15.20 30.45 -14.29
C MET A 68 15.89 29.42 -13.40
N SER A 69 17.13 29.71 -13.02
CA SER A 69 17.84 28.94 -12.01
C SER A 69 17.11 29.08 -10.67
N ALA A 70 16.64 27.97 -10.10
CA ALA A 70 16.11 27.93 -8.74
C ALA A 70 17.25 28.19 -7.75
N SER A 71 17.50 29.47 -7.45
CA SER A 71 18.35 29.86 -6.34
C SER A 71 17.56 29.67 -5.03
N PRO A 72 18.15 29.19 -3.93
CA PRO A 72 17.46 29.00 -2.65
C PRO A 72 17.11 30.32 -1.93
N ALA A 73 17.12 31.46 -2.63
CA ALA A 73 16.81 32.78 -2.08
C ALA A 73 15.34 32.98 -1.66
N TYR A 74 14.57 31.90 -1.48
CA TYR A 74 13.30 31.90 -0.76
C TYR A 74 13.49 31.46 0.69
N ASP A 75 14.57 31.89 1.33
CA ASP A 75 14.75 31.70 2.76
C ASP A 75 13.78 32.64 3.50
N ASN A 76 12.62 32.09 3.89
CA ASN A 76 11.70 32.64 4.90
C ASN A 76 11.05 33.99 4.60
N ALA A 77 10.84 34.34 3.33
CA ALA A 77 9.93 35.43 3.01
C ALA A 77 8.49 34.99 3.32
N SER A 78 7.82 35.68 4.25
CA SER A 78 6.41 35.43 4.54
C SER A 78 5.59 35.66 3.27
N LEU A 79 5.10 34.57 2.67
CA LEU A 79 4.32 34.61 1.42
C LEU A 79 2.87 35.10 1.64
N THR A 80 2.47 35.26 2.90
CA THR A 80 1.13 35.67 3.30
C THR A 80 1.19 36.63 4.47
N ASP A 81 0.22 37.54 4.56
CA ASP A 81 0.00 38.36 5.74
C ASP A 81 -0.50 37.51 6.93
N GLU A 82 -0.25 37.99 8.15
CA GLU A 82 -0.60 37.28 9.39
C GLU A 82 -2.09 36.98 9.52
N SER A 83 -2.94 37.88 9.02
CA SER A 83 -4.40 37.68 8.96
C SER A 83 -4.77 36.45 8.11
N THR A 84 -4.15 36.30 6.93
CA THR A 84 -4.39 35.17 6.03
C THR A 84 -3.85 33.87 6.64
N ALA A 85 -2.69 33.92 7.29
CA ALA A 85 -2.13 32.78 8.02
C ALA A 85 -3.06 32.32 9.15
N ASN A 86 -3.59 33.26 9.95
CA ASN A 86 -4.49 32.94 11.06
C ASN A 86 -5.87 32.45 10.57
N ALA A 87 -6.38 33.01 9.46
CA ALA A 87 -7.59 32.53 8.81
C ALA A 87 -7.43 31.11 8.27
N ALA A 88 -6.30 30.81 7.64
CA ALA A 88 -5.97 29.46 7.14
C ALA A 88 -5.80 28.46 8.29
N ALA A 89 -5.09 28.85 9.37
CA ALA A 89 -4.94 28.01 10.56
C ALA A 89 -6.29 27.73 11.24
N GLY A 90 -7.17 28.74 11.34
CA GLY A 90 -8.52 28.58 11.87
C GLY A 90 -9.41 27.71 10.98
N ALA A 91 -9.29 27.80 9.66
CA ALA A 91 -10.00 26.94 8.71
C ALA A 91 -9.52 25.49 8.79
N LEU A 92 -8.21 25.27 8.90
CA LEU A 92 -7.61 23.95 9.08
C LEU A 92 -8.02 23.34 10.43
N GLY A 93 -7.99 24.12 11.51
CA GLY A 93 -8.48 23.69 12.82
C GLY A 93 -9.96 23.27 12.77
N LYS A 94 -10.81 24.04 12.07
CA LYS A 94 -12.22 23.68 11.85
C LYS A 94 -12.37 22.40 11.02
N LEU A 95 -11.46 22.12 10.09
CA LEU A 95 -11.47 20.88 9.32
C LEU A 95 -11.03 19.69 10.18
N ILE A 96 -9.94 19.84 10.93
CA ILE A 96 -9.43 18.81 11.85
C ILE A 96 -10.48 18.47 12.91
N SER A 97 -11.10 19.47 13.55
CA SER A 97 -12.20 19.22 14.50
C SER A 97 -13.39 18.53 13.84
N LYS A 98 -13.72 18.84 12.58
CA LYS A 98 -14.79 18.12 11.85
C LYS A 98 -14.41 16.67 11.51
N MET A 99 -13.12 16.39 11.31
CA MET A 99 -12.60 15.03 11.09
C MET A 99 -12.53 14.22 12.40
N ASP A 100 -12.20 14.88 13.51
CA ASP A 100 -12.07 14.25 14.85
C ASP A 100 -13.44 13.95 15.49
N LEU A 101 -14.47 14.77 15.21
CA LEU A 101 -15.86 14.50 15.62
C LEU A 101 -16.55 13.38 14.81
N GLY A 102 -15.89 12.85 13.78
CA GLY A 102 -16.43 11.83 12.87
C GLY A 102 -15.53 10.60 12.79
N THR A 103 -15.33 9.90 13.92
CA THR A 103 -14.66 8.58 13.94
C THR A 103 -15.26 7.60 12.93
N ASP A 104 -16.53 7.79 12.58
CA ASP A 104 -17.31 6.98 11.62
C ASP A 104 -17.02 7.31 10.14
N ASN A 105 -16.40 8.46 9.83
CA ASN A 105 -16.00 8.87 8.48
C ASN A 105 -14.48 8.82 8.26
N THR A 106 -13.74 8.24 9.20
CA THR A 106 -12.34 7.94 8.99
C THR A 106 -12.19 6.79 7.99
N LEU A 107 -11.05 6.72 7.31
CA LEU A 107 -10.73 5.59 6.42
C LEU A 107 -10.89 4.25 7.14
N GLU A 108 -10.52 4.19 8.42
CA GLU A 108 -10.69 3.01 9.25
C GLU A 108 -12.17 2.65 9.45
N GLY A 109 -13.04 3.64 9.67
CA GLY A 109 -14.49 3.45 9.73
C GLY A 109 -15.04 2.86 8.44
N LEU A 110 -14.67 3.43 7.28
CA LEU A 110 -15.08 2.93 5.97
C LEU A 110 -14.56 1.51 5.69
N VAL A 111 -13.29 1.24 6.01
CA VAL A 111 -12.68 -0.08 5.83
C VAL A 111 -13.32 -1.11 6.76
N ARG A 112 -13.65 -0.76 8.00
CA ARG A 112 -14.38 -1.65 8.93
C ARG A 112 -15.77 -1.96 8.40
N GLU A 113 -16.51 -0.98 7.92
CA GLU A 113 -17.84 -1.19 7.32
C GLU A 113 -17.78 -2.10 6.09
N LEU A 114 -16.75 -1.97 5.26
CA LEU A 114 -16.55 -2.81 4.08
C LEU A 114 -16.06 -4.23 4.42
N LEU A 115 -15.19 -4.39 5.43
CA LEU A 115 -14.65 -5.70 5.82
C LEU A 115 -15.60 -6.52 6.70
N ARG A 116 -16.51 -5.87 7.43
CA ARG A 116 -17.47 -6.53 8.32
C ARG A 116 -18.30 -7.63 7.60
N PRO A 117 -18.90 -7.40 6.41
CA PRO A 117 -19.64 -8.45 5.71
C PRO A 117 -18.73 -9.59 5.23
N MET A 118 -17.55 -9.28 4.68
CA MET A 118 -16.63 -10.30 4.17
C MET A 118 -16.11 -11.23 5.27
N ILE A 119 -15.76 -10.66 6.43
CA ILE A 119 -15.30 -11.45 7.58
C ILE A 119 -16.45 -12.28 8.14
N LYS A 120 -17.68 -11.75 8.17
CA LYS A 120 -18.85 -12.50 8.64
C LYS A 120 -19.13 -13.72 7.75
N GLU A 121 -19.17 -13.55 6.44
CA GLU A 121 -19.41 -14.65 5.50
C GLU A 121 -18.32 -15.73 5.61
N TRP A 122 -17.06 -15.30 5.75
CA TRP A 122 -15.96 -16.23 5.94
C TRP A 122 -16.08 -17.00 7.27
N LEU A 123 -16.41 -16.32 8.37
CA LEU A 123 -16.62 -16.96 9.66
C LEU A 123 -17.81 -17.93 9.61
N ASP A 124 -18.93 -17.52 9.03
CA ASP A 124 -20.12 -18.38 8.90
C ASP A 124 -19.80 -19.67 8.11
N ALA A 125 -18.90 -19.61 7.12
CA ALA A 125 -18.47 -20.78 6.33
C ALA A 125 -17.37 -21.64 6.98
N ASN A 126 -16.45 -21.04 7.74
CA ASN A 126 -15.21 -21.72 8.18
C ASN A 126 -15.14 -21.97 9.69
N LEU A 127 -15.96 -21.31 10.51
CA LEU A 127 -15.84 -21.37 11.97
C LEU A 127 -16.12 -22.76 12.54
N ALA A 128 -17.09 -23.50 11.99
CA ALA A 128 -17.39 -24.86 12.44
C ALA A 128 -16.19 -25.80 12.28
N SER A 129 -15.56 -25.80 11.10
CA SER A 129 -14.40 -26.65 10.80
C SER A 129 -13.19 -26.31 11.67
N ILE A 130 -12.92 -25.02 11.88
CA ILE A 130 -11.81 -24.56 12.73
C ILE A 130 -12.01 -25.03 14.18
N VAL A 131 -13.24 -24.94 14.69
CA VAL A 131 -13.56 -25.39 16.05
C VAL A 131 -13.45 -26.90 16.19
N GLU A 132 -13.96 -27.68 15.22
CA GLU A 132 -13.85 -29.14 15.24
C GLU A 132 -12.39 -29.60 15.28
N GLN A 133 -11.54 -29.04 14.42
CA GLN A 133 -10.10 -29.34 14.41
C GLN A 133 -9.42 -28.99 15.74
N LYS A 134 -9.79 -27.86 16.36
CA LYS A 134 -9.22 -27.46 17.64
C LYS A 134 -9.75 -28.29 18.81
N VAL A 135 -11.02 -28.67 18.81
CA VAL A 135 -11.62 -29.55 19.83
C VAL A 135 -11.06 -30.95 19.71
N GLU A 136 -10.93 -31.51 18.51
CA GLU A 136 -10.31 -32.83 18.30
C GLU A 136 -8.87 -32.84 18.80
N ALA A 137 -8.07 -31.83 18.46
CA ALA A 137 -6.71 -31.68 18.98
C ALA A 137 -6.68 -31.59 20.51
N GLU A 138 -7.63 -30.88 21.12
CA GLU A 138 -7.71 -30.71 22.57
C GLU A 138 -8.15 -31.99 23.29
N VAL A 139 -9.14 -32.71 22.74
CA VAL A 139 -9.58 -34.02 23.27
C VAL A 139 -8.47 -35.06 23.13
N GLU A 140 -7.77 -35.08 22.00
CA GLU A 140 -6.65 -35.99 21.78
C GLU A 140 -5.51 -35.71 22.79
N ARG A 141 -5.21 -34.44 23.03
CA ARG A 141 -4.24 -33.99 24.05
C ARG A 141 -4.65 -34.45 25.45
N ILE A 142 -5.90 -34.25 25.85
CA ILE A 142 -6.43 -34.70 27.14
C ILE A 142 -6.40 -36.23 27.22
N SER A 143 -6.78 -36.94 26.15
CA SER A 143 -6.81 -38.41 26.11
C SER A 143 -5.43 -39.04 26.23
N ARG A 144 -4.38 -38.39 25.71
CA ARG A 144 -2.97 -38.78 25.90
C ARG A 144 -2.47 -38.50 27.30
N MET A 145 -2.94 -37.42 27.93
CA MET A 145 -2.52 -37.02 29.26
C MET A 145 -3.26 -37.79 30.37
N ALA A 146 -4.48 -38.26 30.11
CA ALA A 146 -5.29 -39.05 31.02
C ALA A 146 -4.97 -40.55 31.00
N ARG A 147 -4.08 -40.99 30.12
CA ARG A 147 -3.66 -42.39 29.95
C ARG A 147 -2.26 -42.57 30.53
#